data_AF-A0A177NCQ0-F1
#
_entry.id   AF-A0A177NCQ0-F1
#
_cell.length_a   1.000
_cell.length_b   1.000
_cell.length_c   1.000
_cell.angle_alpha   90.00
_cell.angle_beta   90.00
_cell.angle_gamma   90.00
#
_symmetry.space_group_name_H-M   'P 1'
#
loop_
_entity.id
_entity.type
_entity.pdbx_description
1 polymer ?
#
loop_
_entity_poly.entity_id
_entity_poly.type
_entity_poly.pdbx_seq_one_letter_code
_entity_poly.pdbx_strand_id
1 'polypeptide(L)'
;MSMTNSYHCYAFAIKLPFSFANNHGAYALLKAIFLLPLVAISTHSYASSFSCGGTQVTVSDATSDKDPYFTVTLKNKTIHKTHKFEIQKDFMHIRCDETSTGKPVVFINHFCGGSGCADLGNYGVIEASSGAVLLEPNQPFKGNKEKAKEVMGKELKKFTCKKESGEVCMHSKIVLG
;
A
#
# COMPACT_ATOMS: atom_id res chain seq x y z
N MET A 1 16.83 -20.83 0.57
CA MET A 1 15.63 -21.56 1.01
C MET A 1 14.44 -20.99 0.27
N SER A 2 13.94 -21.71 -0.73
CA SER A 2 12.79 -21.30 -1.53
C SER A 2 11.52 -21.79 -0.83
N MET A 3 10.61 -20.89 -0.46
CA MET A 3 9.31 -21.26 0.10
C MET A 3 8.21 -20.80 -0.84
N THR A 4 7.60 -21.78 -1.50
CA THR A 4 6.35 -21.67 -2.26
C THR A 4 5.17 -21.50 -1.29
N ASN A 5 4.46 -20.38 -1.35
CA ASN A 5 3.22 -20.18 -0.60
C ASN A 5 2.02 -20.63 -1.44
N SER A 6 1.39 -21.72 -1.02
CA SER A 6 0.04 -22.13 -1.44
C SER A 6 -1.00 -21.28 -0.72
N TYR A 7 -1.91 -20.64 -1.46
CA TYR A 7 -3.10 -20.02 -0.90
C TYR A 7 -4.33 -20.89 -1.21
N HIS A 8 -5.05 -21.29 -0.16
CA HIS A 8 -6.35 -21.98 -0.23
C HIS A 8 -7.45 -20.99 -0.63
N CYS A 9 -8.16 -21.28 -1.72
CA CYS A 9 -9.40 -20.62 -2.09
C CYS A 9 -10.57 -21.22 -1.30
N TYR A 10 -11.23 -20.42 -0.45
CA TYR A 10 -12.52 -20.76 0.12
C TYR A 10 -13.61 -20.54 -0.94
N ALA A 11 -14.17 -21.63 -1.46
CA ALA A 11 -15.35 -21.59 -2.31
C ALA A 11 -16.61 -21.45 -1.45
N PHE A 12 -17.32 -20.33 -1.57
CA PHE A 12 -18.68 -20.18 -1.04
C PHE A 12 -19.66 -20.94 -1.92
N ALA A 13 -20.26 -22.01 -1.38
CA ALA A 13 -21.32 -22.75 -2.04
C ALA A 13 -22.66 -21.99 -1.90
N ILE A 14 -23.15 -21.41 -2.99
CA ILE A 14 -24.48 -20.82 -3.07
C ILE A 14 -25.48 -21.95 -3.37
N LYS A 15 -26.36 -22.23 -2.41
CA LYS A 15 -27.43 -23.22 -2.54
C LYS A 15 -28.65 -22.56 -3.20
N LEU A 16 -28.86 -22.82 -4.48
CA LEU A 16 -30.06 -22.35 -5.21
C LEU A 16 -31.20 -23.39 -5.07
N PRO A 17 -32.44 -22.98 -4.78
CA PRO A 17 -33.59 -23.88 -4.86
C PRO A 17 -34.06 -24.01 -6.32
N PHE A 18 -33.89 -25.19 -6.90
CA PHE A 18 -34.52 -25.58 -8.16
C PHE A 18 -35.88 -26.23 -7.87
N SER A 19 -36.95 -25.64 -8.41
CA SER A 19 -38.27 -26.24 -8.49
C SER A 19 -38.49 -26.74 -9.92
N PHE A 20 -38.74 -28.03 -10.09
CA PHE A 20 -39.02 -28.66 -11.38
C PHE A 20 -40.53 -28.71 -11.63
N ALA A 21 -40.98 -28.10 -12.73
CA ALA A 21 -42.27 -28.39 -13.33
C ALA A 21 -42.01 -29.11 -14.66
N ASN A 22 -42.50 -30.35 -14.77
CA ASN A 22 -42.46 -31.16 -15.98
C ASN A 22 -43.52 -30.67 -16.97
N ASN A 23 -43.15 -30.50 -18.24
CA ASN A 23 -44.09 -30.70 -19.33
C ASN A 23 -43.40 -31.15 -20.63
N HIS A 24 -44.02 -32.13 -21.27
CA HIS A 24 -43.58 -32.84 -22.46
C HIS A 24 -43.64 -31.97 -23.72
N GLY A 25 -42.70 -32.16 -24.64
CA GLY A 25 -42.81 -31.65 -26.01
C GLY A 25 -41.48 -31.67 -26.74
N ALA A 26 -41.30 -32.67 -27.59
CA ALA A 26 -40.18 -32.79 -28.53
C ALA A 26 -40.00 -31.50 -29.36
N TYR A 27 -38.76 -31.06 -29.60
CA TYR A 27 -38.22 -30.61 -30.90
C TYR A 27 -36.74 -30.22 -30.72
N ALA A 28 -35.94 -30.62 -31.71
CA ALA A 28 -34.51 -30.46 -31.78
C ALA A 28 -34.04 -29.00 -31.80
N LEU A 29 -32.97 -28.69 -31.07
CA LEU A 29 -31.91 -27.75 -31.47
C LEU A 29 -30.80 -27.81 -30.41
N LEU A 30 -29.73 -28.50 -30.75
CA LEU A 30 -28.50 -28.58 -29.97
C LEU A 30 -27.80 -27.21 -29.98
N LYS A 31 -28.23 -26.29 -29.12
CA LYS A 31 -27.47 -25.06 -28.82
C LYS A 31 -26.41 -25.43 -27.80
N ALA A 32 -25.21 -25.77 -28.28
CA ALA A 32 -24.02 -25.85 -27.45
C ALA A 32 -23.69 -24.44 -26.94
N ILE A 33 -24.23 -24.09 -25.76
CA ILE A 33 -23.91 -22.85 -25.07
C ILE A 33 -22.50 -23.06 -24.50
N PHE A 34 -21.50 -22.56 -25.23
CA PHE A 34 -20.13 -22.46 -24.77
C PHE A 34 -20.08 -21.40 -23.66
N LEU A 35 -20.30 -21.83 -22.42
CA LEU A 35 -20.06 -21.05 -21.21
C LEU A 35 -18.55 -20.83 -21.09
N LEU A 36 -18.03 -19.80 -21.78
CA LEU A 36 -16.68 -19.30 -21.57
C LEU A 36 -16.60 -18.74 -20.13
N PRO A 37 -15.79 -19.32 -19.24
CA PRO A 37 -15.54 -18.71 -17.94
C PRO A 37 -14.79 -17.40 -18.18
N LEU A 38 -15.45 -16.26 -17.95
CA LEU A 38 -14.76 -14.97 -17.81
C LEU A 38 -13.85 -15.06 -16.59
N VAL A 39 -12.59 -15.42 -16.82
CA VAL A 39 -11.54 -15.31 -15.81
C VAL A 39 -11.23 -13.82 -15.69
N ALA A 40 -11.88 -13.14 -14.74
CA ALA A 40 -11.53 -11.77 -14.37
C ALA A 40 -10.11 -11.80 -13.81
N ILE A 41 -9.13 -11.35 -14.60
CA ILE A 41 -7.76 -11.13 -14.14
C ILE A 41 -7.81 -9.88 -13.27
N SER A 42 -7.89 -10.06 -11.94
CA SER A 42 -7.75 -8.96 -10.99
C SER A 42 -6.31 -8.49 -10.98
N THR A 43 -6.06 -7.29 -11.53
CA THR A 43 -4.81 -6.58 -11.33
C THR A 43 -4.74 -6.18 -9.85
N HIS A 44 -3.89 -6.86 -9.08
CA HIS A 44 -3.75 -6.62 -7.65
C HIS A 44 -2.90 -5.37 -7.42
N SER A 45 -3.53 -4.19 -7.41
CA SER A 45 -2.91 -3.00 -6.83
C SER A 45 -2.81 -3.22 -5.32
N TYR A 46 -1.59 -3.16 -4.78
CA TYR A 46 -1.36 -3.35 -3.34
C TYR A 46 -1.61 -2.01 -2.65
N ALA A 47 -2.75 -1.92 -1.97
CA ALA A 47 -3.05 -0.85 -1.04
C ALA A 47 -3.06 -1.42 0.38
N SER A 48 -2.38 -0.73 1.30
CA SER A 48 -2.42 -1.02 2.74
C SER A 48 -2.94 0.20 3.48
N SER A 49 -3.65 -0.01 4.59
CA SER A 49 -4.12 1.11 5.41
C SER A 49 -3.93 0.86 6.90
N PHE A 50 -3.71 1.95 7.63
CA PHE A 50 -3.58 1.96 9.09
C PHE A 50 -4.15 3.26 9.66
N SER A 51 -4.31 3.33 10.98
CA SER A 51 -4.78 4.53 11.67
C SER A 51 -3.62 5.27 12.35
N CYS A 52 -3.63 6.60 12.29
CA CYS A 52 -2.65 7.44 12.96
C CYS A 52 -3.30 8.68 13.56
N GLY A 53 -3.38 8.76 14.89
CA GLY A 53 -4.03 9.89 15.57
C GLY A 53 -5.51 10.10 15.19
N GLY A 54 -6.23 9.02 14.85
CA GLY A 54 -7.61 9.11 14.36
C GLY A 54 -7.75 9.43 12.86
N THR A 55 -6.65 9.64 12.14
CA THR A 55 -6.62 9.76 10.68
C THR A 55 -6.36 8.41 10.04
N GLN A 56 -7.19 8.02 9.08
CA GLN A 56 -6.94 6.85 8.25
C GLN A 56 -5.87 7.19 7.21
N VAL A 57 -4.81 6.39 7.19
CA VAL A 57 -3.71 6.51 6.25
C VAL A 57 -3.79 5.32 5.30
N THR A 58 -3.94 5.61 4.01
CA THR A 58 -3.90 4.61 2.94
C THR A 58 -2.64 4.81 2.11
N VAL A 59 -1.92 3.72 1.87
CA VAL A 59 -0.66 3.71 1.15
C VAL A 59 -0.82 2.78 -0.04
N SER A 60 -0.54 3.29 -1.25
CA SER A 60 -0.62 2.50 -2.47
C SER A 60 0.68 2.55 -3.26
N ASP A 61 1.02 1.43 -3.90
CA ASP A 61 2.12 1.34 -4.85
C ASP A 61 1.77 2.11 -6.13
N ALA A 62 2.79 2.37 -6.96
CA ALA A 62 2.55 2.93 -8.28
C ALA A 62 1.68 1.99 -9.13
N THR A 63 0.88 2.60 -10.00
CA THR A 63 -0.07 1.87 -10.86
C THR A 63 0.54 1.52 -12.22
N SER A 64 1.49 2.32 -12.70
CA SER A 64 2.18 2.13 -13.99
C SER A 64 3.50 2.91 -14.04
N ASP A 65 4.33 2.62 -15.03
CA ASP A 65 5.51 3.40 -15.41
C ASP A 65 5.18 4.86 -15.76
N LYS A 66 3.96 5.14 -16.22
CA LYS A 66 3.45 6.48 -16.52
C LYS A 66 2.98 7.27 -15.29
N ASP A 67 2.75 6.59 -14.17
CA ASP A 67 2.43 7.20 -12.86
C ASP A 67 3.29 6.53 -11.77
N PRO A 68 4.62 6.74 -11.82
CA PRO A 68 5.59 6.03 -10.98
C PRO A 68 5.65 6.67 -9.58
N TYR A 69 4.51 6.72 -8.88
CA TYR A 69 4.42 7.33 -7.56
C TYR A 69 3.85 6.37 -6.53
N PHE A 70 4.52 6.27 -5.39
CA PHE A 70 3.86 5.86 -4.17
C PHE A 70 2.85 6.94 -3.78
N THR A 71 1.66 6.53 -3.33
CA THR A 71 0.64 7.46 -2.85
C THR A 71 0.36 7.24 -1.38
N VAL A 72 0.36 8.32 -0.61
CA VAL A 72 -0.05 8.33 0.80
C VAL A 72 -1.24 9.26 0.94
N THR A 73 -2.42 8.68 1.15
CA THR A 73 -3.68 9.40 1.34
C THR A 73 -4.04 9.43 2.82
N LEU A 74 -4.20 10.64 3.35
CA LEU A 74 -4.69 10.90 4.70
C LEU A 74 -6.16 11.29 4.62
N LYS A 75 -7.00 10.59 5.39
CA LYS A 75 -8.45 10.84 5.44
C LYS A 75 -8.96 10.84 6.87
N ASN A 76 -9.61 11.91 7.28
CA ASN A 76 -10.39 11.98 8.51
C ASN A 76 -11.65 12.84 8.27
N LYS A 77 -12.29 13.35 9.33
CA LYS A 77 -13.49 14.19 9.21
C LYS A 77 -13.23 15.57 8.60
N THR A 78 -12.01 16.08 8.70
CA THR A 78 -11.63 17.46 8.32
C THR A 78 -10.72 17.52 7.10
N ILE A 79 -9.93 16.46 6.81
CA ILE A 79 -9.00 16.42 5.69
C ILE A 79 -9.19 15.19 4.81
N HIS A 80 -8.92 15.40 3.51
CA HIS A 80 -8.70 14.36 2.53
C HIS A 80 -7.56 14.83 1.62
N LYS A 81 -6.34 14.35 1.87
CA LYS A 81 -5.12 14.85 1.22
C LYS A 81 -4.28 13.68 0.74
N THR A 82 -3.74 13.79 -0.47
CA THR A 82 -2.87 12.77 -1.07
C THR A 82 -1.51 13.36 -1.35
N HIS A 83 -0.47 12.65 -0.90
CA HIS A 83 0.93 12.95 -1.17
C HIS A 83 1.48 11.91 -2.14
N LYS A 84 2.21 12.36 -3.15
CA LYS A 84 2.88 11.51 -4.13
C LYS A 84 4.39 11.52 -3.87
N PHE A 85 5.00 10.34 -3.88
CA PHE A 85 6.45 10.17 -3.76
C PHE A 85 6.93 9.40 -4.99
N GLU A 86 7.79 10.02 -5.79
CA GLU A 86 8.31 9.41 -7.02
C GLU A 86 9.12 8.15 -6.69
N ILE A 87 8.91 7.08 -7.46
CA ILE A 87 9.57 5.80 -7.27
C ILE A 87 10.81 5.76 -8.18
N GLN A 88 12.00 6.03 -7.67
CA GLN A 88 13.25 5.90 -8.43
C GLN A 88 13.92 4.53 -8.24
N LYS A 89 13.13 3.43 -8.37
CA LYS A 89 13.47 2.05 -7.94
C LYS A 89 13.60 1.92 -6.42
N ASP A 90 12.64 2.52 -5.75
CA ASP A 90 12.72 2.81 -4.32
C ASP A 90 11.87 1.89 -3.45
N PHE A 91 12.27 1.84 -2.19
CA PHE A 91 11.54 1.24 -1.07
C PHE A 91 10.89 2.36 -0.27
N MET A 92 9.65 2.15 0.15
CA MET A 92 8.94 3.05 1.05
C MET A 92 8.49 2.30 2.30
N HIS A 93 9.03 2.70 3.44
CA HIS A 93 8.58 2.25 4.75
C HIS A 93 7.81 3.39 5.41
N ILE A 94 6.66 3.08 5.99
CA ILE A 94 5.77 4.07 6.58
C ILE A 94 5.09 3.50 7.81
N ARG A 95 4.96 4.33 8.85
CA ARG A 95 4.26 3.97 10.08
C ARG A 95 3.62 5.19 10.73
N CYS A 96 2.72 4.94 11.67
CA CYS A 96 2.36 5.98 12.63
C CYS A 96 3.44 6.09 13.70
N ASP A 97 3.84 7.30 14.03
CA ASP A 97 4.71 7.61 15.16
C ASP A 97 4.21 8.88 15.85
N GLU A 98 4.84 9.27 16.95
CA GLU A 98 4.51 10.48 17.68
C GLU A 98 5.76 11.36 17.84
N THR A 99 5.64 12.68 17.73
CA THR A 99 6.76 13.57 18.10
C THR A 99 7.01 13.53 19.61
N SER A 100 8.11 14.13 20.09
CA SER A 100 8.37 14.29 21.52
C SER A 100 7.30 15.10 22.26
N THR A 101 6.53 15.91 21.54
CA THR A 101 5.38 16.66 22.07
C THR A 101 4.06 15.86 22.00
N GLY A 102 4.11 14.57 21.65
CA GLY A 102 2.93 13.70 21.55
C GLY A 102 2.06 13.96 20.32
N LYS A 103 2.56 14.65 19.29
CA LYS A 103 1.77 14.88 18.06
C LYS A 103 1.84 13.65 17.16
N PRO A 104 0.71 13.06 16.72
CA PRO A 104 0.71 11.92 15.82
C PRO A 104 1.16 12.35 14.42
N VAL A 105 2.11 11.62 13.86
CA VAL A 105 2.69 11.87 12.55
C VAL A 105 2.79 10.58 11.75
N VAL A 106 2.63 10.71 10.45
CA VAL A 106 2.98 9.68 9.50
C VAL A 106 4.47 9.80 9.23
N PHE A 107 5.24 8.83 9.72
CA PHE A 107 6.69 8.78 9.59
C PHE A 107 7.08 7.88 8.43
N ILE A 108 7.84 8.42 7.49
CA ILE A 108 8.19 7.79 6.21
C ILE A 108 9.71 7.63 6.17
N ASN A 109 10.19 6.53 5.62
CA ASN A 109 11.56 6.35 5.15
C ASN A 109 11.51 5.84 3.72
N HIS A 110 11.96 6.67 2.79
CA HIS A 110 11.89 6.43 1.35
C HIS A 110 13.30 6.41 0.78
N PHE A 111 13.80 5.24 0.36
CA PHE A 111 15.21 5.05 0.04
C PHE A 111 15.38 4.20 -1.22
N CYS A 112 16.44 4.47 -1.97
CA CYS A 112 16.85 3.65 -3.10
C CYS A 112 17.66 2.44 -2.60
N GLY A 113 17.49 1.25 -3.21
CA GLY A 113 18.20 0.03 -2.79
C GLY A 113 19.55 -0.21 -3.49
N GLY A 114 20.22 0.85 -3.94
CA GLY A 114 21.45 0.80 -4.73
C GLY A 114 22.71 1.19 -3.95
N SER A 115 23.90 0.93 -4.53
CA SER A 115 25.17 1.40 -3.96
C SER A 115 25.20 2.93 -3.90
N GLY A 116 25.51 3.49 -2.72
CA GLY A 116 25.57 4.95 -2.52
C GLY A 116 24.24 5.60 -2.11
N CYS A 117 23.19 4.80 -1.93
CA CYS A 117 21.93 5.27 -1.35
C CYS A 117 22.08 5.50 0.15
N ALA A 118 21.35 6.48 0.67
CA ALA A 118 21.17 6.67 2.10
C ALA A 118 20.16 5.63 2.62
N ASP A 119 20.56 4.36 2.61
CA ASP A 119 19.78 3.25 3.15
C ASP A 119 19.38 3.60 4.59
N LEU A 120 18.08 3.70 4.82
CA LEU A 120 17.52 4.09 6.13
C LEU A 120 17.92 5.51 6.58
N GLY A 121 18.08 6.45 5.64
CA GLY A 121 18.50 7.82 5.94
C GLY A 121 17.63 8.92 5.37
N ASN A 122 16.68 8.63 4.47
CA ASN A 122 15.86 9.63 3.79
C ASN A 122 14.41 9.59 4.28
N TYR A 123 14.13 10.44 5.25
CA TYR A 123 12.90 10.45 6.04
C TYR A 123 11.92 11.53 5.61
N GLY A 124 10.63 11.22 5.76
CA GLY A 124 9.53 12.16 5.61
C GLY A 124 8.68 12.19 6.87
N VAL A 125 8.09 13.34 7.17
CA VAL A 125 7.19 13.52 8.32
C VAL A 125 5.97 14.30 7.87
N ILE A 126 4.78 13.71 8.03
CA ILE A 126 3.50 14.37 7.74
C ILE A 126 2.69 14.41 9.02
N GLU A 127 2.20 15.59 9.41
CA GLU A 127 1.29 15.72 10.54
C GLU A 127 -0.05 15.05 10.23
N ALA A 128 -0.49 14.11 11.08
CA ALA A 128 -1.64 13.27 10.76
C ALA A 128 -2.97 14.02 10.76
N SER A 129 -3.12 15.06 11.59
CA SER A 129 -4.37 15.82 11.73
C SER A 129 -4.63 16.78 10.57
N SER A 130 -3.57 17.43 10.05
CA SER A 130 -3.63 18.48 9.04
C SER A 130 -3.17 18.05 7.65
N GLY A 131 -2.39 16.96 7.55
CA GLY A 131 -1.69 16.58 6.33
C GLY A 131 -0.60 17.58 5.95
N ALA A 132 -0.10 18.38 6.89
CA ALA A 132 1.04 19.26 6.67
C ALA A 132 2.32 18.44 6.57
N VAL A 133 3.12 18.69 5.53
CA VAL A 133 4.43 18.06 5.38
C VAL A 133 5.42 18.86 6.22
N LEU A 134 5.98 18.23 7.25
CA LEU A 134 6.98 18.82 8.13
C LEU A 134 8.41 18.54 7.64
N LEU A 135 8.58 17.44 6.92
CA LEU A 135 9.84 17.05 6.29
C LEU A 135 9.54 16.21 5.05
N GLU A 136 10.19 16.54 3.93
CA GLU A 136 10.13 15.76 2.70
C GLU A 136 11.32 14.78 2.61
N PRO A 137 11.10 13.54 2.15
CA PRO A 137 12.17 12.58 1.90
C PRO A 137 12.80 12.82 0.52
N ASN A 138 13.45 13.98 0.34
CA ASN A 138 14.01 14.42 -0.94
C ASN A 138 15.55 14.26 -1.05
N GLN A 139 16.18 13.53 -0.13
CA GLN A 139 17.63 13.32 -0.11
C GLN A 139 17.99 11.83 -0.22
N PRO A 140 17.69 11.15 -1.35
CA PRO A 140 17.86 9.70 -1.47
C PRO A 140 19.32 9.21 -1.33
N PHE A 141 20.30 10.05 -1.65
CA PHE A 141 21.73 9.70 -1.55
C PHE A 141 22.43 10.24 -0.29
N LYS A 142 22.01 11.42 0.19
CA LYS A 142 22.63 12.07 1.37
C LYS A 142 21.94 11.69 2.68
N GLY A 143 20.63 11.46 2.63
CA GLY A 143 19.78 11.35 3.79
C GLY A 143 19.58 12.67 4.54
N ASN A 144 18.57 12.71 5.40
CA ASN A 144 18.16 13.87 6.19
C ASN A 144 17.88 13.48 7.67
N LYS A 145 18.59 12.47 8.18
CA LYS A 145 18.37 11.87 9.52
C LYS A 145 18.40 12.89 10.66
N GLU A 146 19.35 13.81 10.64
CA GLU A 146 19.53 14.83 11.67
C GLU A 146 18.35 15.81 11.67
N LYS A 147 17.88 16.20 10.48
CA LYS A 147 16.67 17.02 10.30
C LYS A 147 15.43 16.28 10.79
N ALA A 148 15.34 14.98 10.52
CA ALA A 148 14.24 14.15 11.01
C ALA A 148 14.25 14.04 12.54
N LYS A 149 15.41 13.89 13.18
CA LYS A 149 15.54 13.93 14.65
C LYS A 149 15.08 15.27 15.22
N GLU A 150 15.46 16.37 14.60
CA GLU A 150 15.05 17.73 14.98
C GLU A 150 13.52 17.87 14.92
N VAL A 151 12.90 17.51 13.79
CA VAL A 151 11.43 17.59 13.59
C VAL A 151 10.67 16.66 14.55
N MET A 152 11.18 15.45 14.76
CA MET A 152 10.56 14.49 15.67
C MET A 152 10.80 14.84 17.14
N GLY A 153 11.84 15.63 17.44
CA GLY A 153 12.27 15.98 18.79
C GLY A 153 12.73 14.79 19.64
N LYS A 154 13.05 13.65 19.02
CA LYS A 154 13.43 12.39 19.69
C LYS A 154 14.31 11.51 18.82
N GLU A 155 14.92 10.50 19.43
CA GLU A 155 15.64 9.46 18.69
C GLU A 155 14.71 8.63 17.78
N LEU A 156 15.19 8.34 16.58
CA LEU A 156 14.43 7.63 15.56
C LEU A 156 14.56 6.12 15.75
N LYS A 157 13.45 5.43 15.99
CA LYS A 157 13.42 3.97 16.01
C LYS A 157 13.50 3.45 14.57
N LYS A 158 14.33 2.44 14.34
CA LYS A 158 14.43 1.76 13.03
C LYS A 158 13.08 1.14 12.64
N PHE A 159 12.83 1.08 11.33
CA PHE A 159 11.76 0.25 10.79
C PHE A 159 12.16 -1.22 10.90
N THR A 160 11.23 -2.07 11.33
CA THR A 160 11.42 -3.51 11.49
C THR A 160 10.80 -4.32 10.37
N CYS A 161 9.78 -3.75 9.68
CA CYS A 161 9.00 -4.38 8.63
C CYS A 161 8.43 -5.75 9.01
N LYS A 162 8.17 -5.97 10.30
CA LYS A 162 7.48 -7.16 10.80
C LYS A 162 5.98 -6.98 10.62
N LYS A 163 5.27 -8.04 10.22
CA LYS A 163 3.82 -8.01 9.96
C LYS A 163 2.99 -7.46 11.14
N GLU A 164 3.47 -7.63 12.37
CA GLU A 164 2.78 -7.23 13.60
C GLU A 164 3.14 -5.82 14.09
N SER A 165 4.06 -5.13 13.41
CA SER A 165 4.63 -3.85 13.89
C SER A 165 3.77 -2.62 13.61
N GLY A 166 2.67 -2.77 12.86
CA GLY A 166 1.87 -1.63 12.38
C GLY A 166 2.60 -0.78 11.33
N GLU A 167 3.72 -1.28 10.80
CA GLU A 167 4.50 -0.66 9.74
C GLU A 167 4.03 -1.21 8.38
N VAL A 168 3.94 -0.34 7.38
CA VAL A 168 3.74 -0.70 5.99
C VAL A 168 5.08 -0.55 5.29
N CYS A 169 5.62 -1.66 4.78
CA CYS A 169 6.86 -1.66 4.02
C CYS A 169 6.58 -2.14 2.60
N MET A 170 6.88 -1.29 1.63
CA MET A 170 6.57 -1.48 0.23
C MET A 170 7.85 -1.37 -0.59
N HIS A 171 7.93 -2.19 -1.61
CA HIS A 171 8.93 -2.12 -2.67
C HIS A 171 8.17 -2.04 -3.97
N SER A 172 8.57 -1.10 -4.84
CA SER A 172 7.86 -0.95 -6.10
C SER A 172 8.00 -2.19 -6.97
N LYS A 173 6.89 -2.62 -7.55
CA LYS A 173 6.87 -3.74 -8.50
C LYS A 173 7.10 -3.30 -9.95
N ILE A 174 7.24 -2.00 -10.19
CA ILE A 174 7.37 -1.46 -11.54
C ILE A 174 8.84 -1.44 -11.94
N VAL A 175 9.14 -2.07 -13.07
CA VAL A 175 10.43 -1.94 -13.73
C VAL A 175 10.38 -0.69 -14.59
N LEU A 176 11.12 0.35 -14.19
CA LEU A 176 11.33 1.52 -15.04
C LEU A 176 12.22 1.10 -16.22
N GLY A 177 11.65 1.14 -17.42
CA GLY A 177 12.30 0.80 -18.69
C GLY A 177 13.11 1.94 -19.27
#